data_AF-A0A926CGH7-F1
#
_entry.id   AF-A0A926CGH7-F1
#
_cell.length_a   1.000
_cell.length_b   1.000
_cell.length_c   1.000
_cell.angle_alpha   90.00
_cell.angle_beta   90.00
_cell.angle_gamma   90.00
#
_symmetry.space_group_name_H-M   'P 1'
#
loop_
_entity.id
_entity.type
_entity.pdbx_description
1 polymer ?
#
loop_
_entity_poly.entity_id
_entity_poly.type
_entity_poly.pdbx_seq_one_letter_code
_entity_poly.pdbx_strand_id
1 'polypeptide(L)'
;MMYRLTLLFSFAALVAAQDFRATLNGRVSDTSGGAVVGVRLAATNMETGQVSTGVTNDIGNYTITALPPGRYSLTAESVGFKKFVRDGLTLEVQARPQIDITLEPGDVQSTVNVTAEAPLLETNSASRGGVITGRTLVDLPLNGRNAFALAALEPGVNFTARGTANTFFRTTGNGGISSATFGGGAFRSNESLLDGVPNTGTDGQVQYVPSVDAASEFKVQTNVFDAEYGRFTGGVLNAAIKSGTNSFHGTLFYFTRNSYWNARDPFATSIPQFGYNLFGGSVGGPVMLPKIYKG
;
A
#
# COMPACT_ATOMS: atom_id res chain seq x y z
N MET A 1 -31.50 32.75 35.09
CA MET A 1 -32.14 31.47 34.71
C MET A 1 -31.17 30.76 33.76
N MET A 2 -30.59 29.66 34.24
CA MET A 2 -29.33 29.08 33.75
C MET A 2 -29.66 27.90 32.84
N TYR A 3 -29.42 28.01 31.52
CA TYR A 3 -29.60 26.89 30.60
C TYR A 3 -28.31 26.06 30.56
N ARG A 4 -28.37 24.86 31.13
CA ARG A 4 -27.30 23.85 31.10
C ARG A 4 -27.30 23.18 29.72
N LEU A 5 -26.20 23.35 28.99
CA LEU A 5 -25.93 22.62 27.75
C LEU A 5 -25.32 21.26 28.13
N THR A 6 -26.12 20.19 28.09
CA THR A 6 -25.65 18.82 28.32
C THR A 6 -24.87 18.34 27.10
N LEU A 7 -23.54 18.24 27.23
CA LEU A 7 -22.66 17.69 26.22
C LEU A 7 -22.75 16.16 26.25
N LEU A 8 -23.38 15.55 25.25
CA LEU A 8 -23.42 14.09 25.08
C LEU A 8 -22.08 13.64 24.47
N PHE A 9 -21.14 13.22 25.30
CA PHE A 9 -19.92 12.53 24.85
C PHE A 9 -20.31 11.15 24.30
N SER A 10 -20.60 11.06 23.00
CA SER A 10 -20.61 9.76 22.33
C SER A 10 -19.19 9.21 22.32
N PHE A 11 -19.01 8.07 22.97
CA PHE A 11 -17.85 7.22 22.87
C PHE A 11 -17.71 6.79 21.40
N ALA A 12 -16.99 7.56 20.59
CA ALA A 12 -16.47 7.06 19.33
C ALA A 12 -15.41 6.02 19.72
N ALA A 13 -15.81 4.75 19.75
CA ALA A 13 -14.86 3.67 19.79
C ALA A 13 -13.87 3.92 18.64
N LEU A 14 -12.58 4.00 18.97
CA LEU A 14 -11.46 4.01 18.03
C LEU A 14 -11.48 2.67 17.28
N VAL A 15 -12.39 2.53 16.31
CA VAL A 15 -12.36 1.45 15.36
C VAL A 15 -11.28 1.85 14.36
N ALA A 16 -10.07 1.32 14.56
CA ALA A 16 -8.96 1.43 13.63
C ALA A 16 -9.20 0.57 12.37
N ALA A 17 -10.33 0.81 11.67
CA ALA A 17 -10.71 0.09 10.46
C ALA A 17 -9.98 0.60 9.21
N GLN A 18 -9.31 1.75 9.29
CA GLN A 18 -8.49 2.27 8.19
C GLN A 18 -7.06 1.81 8.39
N ASP A 19 -6.68 0.74 7.70
CA ASP A 19 -5.34 0.16 7.77
C ASP A 19 -4.76 -0.04 6.36
N PHE A 20 -3.56 0.52 6.11
CA PHE A 20 -2.80 0.31 4.88
C PHE A 20 -1.95 -0.97 4.94
N ARG A 21 -1.80 -1.53 6.14
CA ARG A 21 -0.93 -2.67 6.42
C ARG A 21 -1.54 -3.97 5.90
N ALA A 22 -0.68 -4.91 5.55
CA ALA A 22 -1.05 -6.24 5.15
C ALA A 22 -1.55 -7.09 6.34
N THR A 23 -2.32 -8.13 6.04
CA THR A 23 -2.76 -9.15 6.99
C THR A 23 -2.44 -10.53 6.45
N LEU A 24 -1.55 -11.25 7.11
CA LEU A 24 -1.18 -12.61 6.70
C LEU A 24 -2.14 -13.63 7.32
N ASN A 25 -2.76 -14.45 6.49
CA ASN A 25 -3.64 -15.55 6.92
C ASN A 25 -3.05 -16.89 6.51
N GLY A 26 -3.54 -17.97 7.10
CA GLY A 26 -3.19 -19.32 6.67
C GLY A 26 -3.68 -20.39 7.62
N ARG A 27 -3.45 -21.64 7.24
CA ARG A 27 -3.68 -22.82 8.07
C ARG A 27 -2.40 -23.63 8.20
N VAL A 28 -2.13 -24.09 9.41
CA VAL A 28 -1.04 -25.02 9.69
C VAL A 28 -1.57 -26.43 9.82
N SER A 29 -1.04 -27.34 9.01
CA SER A 29 -1.34 -28.77 9.06
C SER A 29 -0.09 -29.63 9.19
N ASP A 30 -0.24 -30.88 9.60
CA ASP A 30 0.82 -31.88 9.53
C ASP A 30 0.85 -32.59 8.16
N THR A 31 1.81 -33.49 7.95
CA THR A 31 1.95 -34.29 6.72
C THR A 31 0.78 -35.24 6.44
N SER A 32 -0.09 -35.50 7.42
CA SER A 32 -1.34 -36.27 7.26
C SER A 32 -2.55 -35.40 6.92
N GLY A 33 -2.39 -34.06 6.92
CA GLY A 33 -3.45 -33.09 6.70
C GLY A 33 -4.22 -32.70 7.97
N GLY A 34 -3.81 -33.21 9.13
CA GLY A 34 -4.37 -32.85 10.44
C GLY A 34 -4.03 -31.40 10.82
N ALA A 35 -4.95 -30.70 11.49
CA ALA A 35 -4.69 -29.34 11.96
C ALA A 35 -3.69 -29.34 13.12
N VAL A 36 -2.72 -28.42 13.11
CA VAL A 36 -1.78 -28.25 14.23
C VAL A 36 -2.14 -27.01 15.02
N VAL A 37 -2.54 -27.20 16.27
CA VAL A 37 -3.02 -26.16 17.19
C VAL A 37 -1.85 -25.62 18.03
N GLY A 38 -1.89 -24.34 18.39
CA GLY A 38 -0.89 -23.72 19.27
C GLY A 38 0.48 -23.49 18.63
N VAL A 39 0.58 -23.55 17.29
CA VAL A 39 1.82 -23.27 16.56
C VAL A 39 2.14 -21.79 16.73
N ARG A 40 3.36 -21.46 17.13
CA ARG A 40 3.82 -20.08 17.25
C ARG A 40 4.37 -19.61 15.92
N LEU A 41 3.76 -18.55 15.37
CA LEU A 41 4.17 -17.95 14.11
C LEU A 41 4.85 -16.60 14.37
N ALA A 42 5.87 -16.30 13.58
CA ALA A 42 6.53 -15.01 13.59
C ALA A 42 6.79 -14.54 12.16
N ALA A 43 6.23 -13.39 11.80
CA ALA A 43 6.53 -12.65 10.59
C ALA A 43 7.56 -11.56 10.94
N THR A 44 8.77 -11.70 10.40
CA THR A 44 9.88 -10.78 10.64
C THR A 44 10.08 -9.89 9.42
N ASN A 45 9.92 -8.57 9.57
CA ASN A 45 10.25 -7.62 8.53
C ASN A 45 11.77 -7.62 8.32
N MET A 46 12.22 -7.93 7.11
CA MET A 46 13.65 -8.11 6.80
C MET A 46 14.42 -6.77 6.71
N GLU A 47 13.72 -5.63 6.60
CA GLU A 47 14.32 -4.30 6.47
C GLU A 47 14.45 -3.58 7.82
N THR A 48 13.54 -3.85 8.76
CA THR A 48 13.50 -3.22 10.09
C THR A 48 13.80 -4.18 11.25
N GLY A 49 13.75 -5.49 11.01
CA GLY A 49 13.86 -6.51 12.05
C GLY A 49 12.62 -6.61 12.96
N GLN A 50 11.55 -5.87 12.67
CA GLN A 50 10.33 -5.91 13.46
C GLN A 50 9.67 -7.29 13.36
N VAL A 51 9.35 -7.88 14.51
CA VAL A 51 8.69 -9.20 14.60
C VAL A 51 7.23 -9.01 15.01
N SER A 52 6.32 -9.52 14.18
CA SER A 52 4.90 -9.65 14.50
C SER A 52 4.54 -11.12 14.65
N THR A 53 3.87 -11.48 15.73
CA THR A 53 3.58 -12.88 16.06
C THR A 53 2.11 -13.24 15.95
N GLY A 54 1.83 -14.50 15.65
CA GLY A 54 0.49 -15.09 15.70
C GLY A 54 0.53 -16.50 16.29
N VAL A 55 -0.63 -17.05 16.61
CA VAL A 55 -0.77 -18.43 17.09
C VAL A 55 -1.93 -19.09 16.36
N THR A 56 -1.81 -20.39 16.05
CA THR A 56 -2.92 -21.13 15.44
C THR A 56 -4.03 -21.43 16.44
N ASN A 57 -5.27 -21.34 15.95
CA ASN A 57 -6.48 -21.69 16.70
C ASN A 57 -6.78 -23.21 16.65
N ASP A 58 -7.92 -23.61 17.20
CA ASP A 58 -8.35 -25.01 17.35
C ASP A 58 -8.54 -25.78 16.03
N ILE A 59 -8.61 -25.08 14.89
CA ILE A 59 -8.71 -25.67 13.55
C ILE A 59 -7.43 -25.49 12.71
N GLY A 60 -6.36 -24.99 13.35
CA GLY A 60 -5.04 -24.77 12.75
C GLY A 60 -4.91 -23.44 12.00
N ASN A 61 -5.92 -22.58 12.02
CA ASN A 61 -5.88 -21.30 11.30
C ASN A 61 -5.14 -20.24 12.12
N TYR A 62 -4.45 -19.34 11.42
CA TYR A 62 -3.78 -18.19 12.02
C TYR A 62 -4.05 -16.90 11.24
N THR A 63 -3.89 -15.78 11.93
CA THR A 63 -3.90 -14.44 11.34
C THR A 63 -2.84 -13.58 12.03
N ILE A 64 -1.99 -12.91 11.24
CA ILE A 64 -1.06 -11.88 11.70
C ILE A 64 -1.46 -10.56 11.02
N THR A 65 -1.99 -9.62 11.79
CA THR A 65 -2.47 -8.33 11.29
C THR A 65 -1.41 -7.25 11.38
N ALA A 66 -1.71 -6.08 10.82
CA ALA A 66 -0.93 -4.86 11.03
C ALA A 66 0.54 -4.99 10.59
N LEU A 67 0.80 -5.68 9.48
CA LEU A 67 2.13 -5.83 8.87
C LEU A 67 2.39 -4.67 7.88
N PRO A 68 3.30 -3.72 8.16
CA PRO A 68 3.71 -2.72 7.17
C PRO A 68 4.08 -3.37 5.83
N PRO A 69 3.78 -2.75 4.69
CA PRO A 69 4.24 -3.25 3.40
C PRO A 69 5.77 -3.40 3.38
N GLY A 70 6.28 -4.47 2.78
CA GLY A 70 7.72 -4.77 2.74
C GLY A 70 8.05 -6.25 2.60
N ARG A 71 9.33 -6.59 2.77
CA ARG A 71 9.82 -7.98 2.70
C ARG A 71 9.83 -8.66 4.07
N TYR A 72 9.32 -9.90 4.12
CA TYR A 72 9.13 -10.67 5.34
C TYR A 72 9.74 -12.08 5.25
N SER A 73 10.19 -12.55 6.41
CA SER A 73 10.45 -13.97 6.69
C SER A 73 9.36 -14.48 7.63
N LEU A 74 8.68 -15.57 7.25
CA LEU A 74 7.68 -16.24 8.08
C LEU A 74 8.27 -17.51 8.69
N THR A 75 8.21 -17.61 10.01
CA THR A 75 8.61 -18.81 10.73
C THR A 75 7.45 -19.40 11.50
N ALA A 76 7.36 -20.73 11.54
CA ALA A 76 6.40 -21.46 12.37
C ALA A 76 7.12 -22.50 13.23
N GLU A 77 6.82 -22.49 14.53
CA GLU A 77 7.45 -23.34 15.54
C GLU A 77 6.39 -24.04 16.39
N SER A 78 6.52 -25.36 16.53
CA SER A 78 5.68 -26.18 17.43
C SER A 78 6.50 -27.36 17.96
N VAL A 79 6.21 -27.78 19.19
CA VAL A 79 6.92 -28.90 19.83
C VAL A 79 6.60 -30.20 19.08
N GLY A 80 7.63 -31.00 18.78
CA GLY A 80 7.49 -32.25 18.03
C GLY A 80 7.46 -32.09 16.51
N PHE A 81 7.63 -30.87 16.01
CA PHE A 81 7.76 -30.58 14.59
C PHE A 81 9.08 -29.86 14.27
N LYS A 82 9.54 -30.03 13.03
CA LYS A 82 10.64 -29.23 12.49
C LYS A 82 10.24 -27.77 12.41
N LYS A 83 11.19 -26.87 12.64
CA LYS A 83 10.97 -25.43 12.41
C LYS A 83 10.75 -25.17 10.93
N PHE A 84 9.68 -24.48 10.60
CA PHE A 84 9.42 -24.02 9.23
C PHE A 84 9.91 -22.58 9.07
N VAL A 85 10.61 -22.30 7.96
CA VAL A 85 11.04 -20.96 7.58
C VAL A 85 10.76 -20.74 6.09
N ARG A 86 10.06 -19.64 5.78
CA ARG A 86 9.83 -19.15 4.43
C ARG A 86 10.29 -17.70 4.32
N ASP A 87 11.36 -17.50 3.57
CA ASP A 87 11.93 -16.18 3.31
C ASP A 87 11.39 -15.57 2.01
N GLY A 88 11.58 -14.25 1.87
CA GLY A 88 11.33 -13.55 0.60
C GLY A 88 9.86 -13.24 0.32
N LEU A 89 8.99 -13.32 1.33
CA LEU A 89 7.60 -12.90 1.19
C LEU A 89 7.54 -11.38 0.98
N THR A 90 6.94 -10.92 -0.12
CA THR A 90 6.71 -9.48 -0.34
C THR A 90 5.26 -9.18 -0.04
N LEU A 91 5.00 -8.42 1.02
CA LEU A 91 3.66 -8.01 1.40
C LEU A 91 3.41 -6.59 0.89
N GLU A 92 2.41 -6.44 0.03
CA GLU A 92 2.00 -5.16 -0.55
C GLU A 92 0.95 -4.47 0.33
N VAL A 93 0.66 -3.20 0.05
CA VAL A 93 -0.39 -2.39 0.69
C VAL A 93 -1.71 -3.13 0.66
N GLN A 94 -2.27 -3.34 1.84
CA GLN A 94 -3.55 -4.02 2.04
C GLN A 94 -3.60 -5.41 1.39
N ALA A 95 -2.46 -6.08 1.26
CA ALA A 95 -2.39 -7.48 0.89
C ALA A 95 -2.98 -8.34 2.01
N ARG A 96 -3.75 -9.36 1.65
CA ARG A 96 -4.34 -10.35 2.57
C ARG A 96 -3.97 -11.78 2.14
N PRO A 97 -2.68 -12.10 1.94
CA PRO A 97 -2.30 -13.37 1.35
C PRO A 97 -2.60 -14.53 2.30
N GLN A 98 -2.92 -15.68 1.71
CA GLN A 98 -3.05 -16.93 2.43
C GLN A 98 -1.81 -17.80 2.21
N ILE A 99 -1.14 -18.17 3.30
CA ILE A 99 0.01 -19.09 3.29
C ILE A 99 -0.30 -20.28 4.18
N ASP A 100 -0.68 -21.39 3.57
CA ASP A 100 -0.85 -22.64 4.30
C ASP A 100 0.52 -23.29 4.52
N ILE A 101 0.74 -23.80 5.73
CA ILE A 101 2.01 -24.37 6.18
C ILE A 101 1.80 -25.84 6.50
N THR A 102 2.63 -26.70 5.94
CA THR A 102 2.69 -28.12 6.35
C THR A 102 3.92 -28.35 7.20
N LEU A 103 3.72 -28.74 8.46
CA LEU A 103 4.80 -29.08 9.39
C LEU A 103 5.17 -30.55 9.27
N GLU A 104 6.47 -30.81 9.18
CA GLU A 104 7.01 -32.16 9.24
C GLU A 104 7.29 -32.55 10.71
N PRO A 105 6.92 -33.76 11.14
CA PRO A 105 7.33 -34.28 12.44
C PRO A 105 8.86 -34.30 12.57
N GLY A 106 9.37 -33.88 13.72
CA GLY A 106 10.81 -33.82 13.97
C GLY A 106 11.17 -32.92 15.14
N ASP A 107 12.47 -32.77 15.39
CA ASP A 107 12.94 -31.89 16.45
C ASP A 107 13.02 -30.44 15.95
N VAL A 108 12.73 -29.47 16.82
CA VAL A 108 12.69 -28.02 16.49
C VAL A 108 14.06 -27.51 16.00
N GLN A 109 15.14 -28.21 16.38
CA GLN A 109 16.51 -27.99 15.89
C GLN A 109 16.67 -28.20 14.38
N SER A 110 15.81 -29.03 13.77
CA SER A 110 15.82 -29.25 12.33
C SER A 110 14.92 -28.23 11.63
N THR A 111 15.45 -27.56 10.61
CA THR A 111 14.77 -26.46 9.89
C THR A 111 14.42 -26.88 8.47
N VAL A 112 13.19 -26.61 8.05
CA VAL A 112 12.73 -26.71 6.66
C VAL A 112 12.70 -25.31 6.06
N ASN A 113 13.55 -25.06 5.07
CA ASN A 113 13.59 -23.80 4.34
C ASN A 113 12.81 -23.93 3.03
N VAL A 114 11.75 -23.13 2.89
CA VAL A 114 11.00 -23.01 1.64
C VAL A 114 11.41 -21.73 0.92
N THR A 115 12.19 -21.89 -0.15
CA THR A 115 12.66 -20.79 -1.01
C THR A 115 11.86 -20.65 -2.30
N ALA A 116 10.77 -21.41 -2.47
CA ALA A 116 9.98 -21.39 -3.70
C ALA A 116 9.15 -20.10 -3.79
N GLU A 117 9.41 -19.31 -4.84
CA GLU A 117 8.63 -18.15 -5.32
C GLU A 117 7.24 -18.57 -5.83
N ALA A 118 6.45 -19.31 -5.04
CA ALA A 118 5.04 -19.45 -5.35
C ALA A 118 4.39 -18.07 -5.20
N PRO A 119 3.77 -17.50 -6.27
CA PRO A 119 3.17 -16.18 -6.21
C PRO A 119 2.12 -16.13 -5.09
N LEU A 120 2.17 -15.06 -4.30
CA LEU A 120 1.19 -14.81 -3.25
C LEU A 120 -0.18 -14.64 -3.91
N LEU A 121 -1.05 -15.62 -3.72
CA LEU A 121 -2.41 -15.57 -4.24
C LEU A 121 -3.32 -14.92 -3.19
N GLU A 122 -3.92 -13.80 -3.58
CA GLU A 122 -4.92 -13.09 -2.78
C GLU A 122 -6.30 -13.75 -2.95
N THR A 123 -6.51 -14.92 -2.32
CA THR A 123 -7.79 -15.66 -2.41
C THR A 123 -8.89 -15.09 -1.52
N ASN A 124 -8.55 -14.21 -0.58
CA ASN A 124 -9.44 -13.75 0.48
C ASN A 124 -10.02 -12.34 0.25
N SER A 125 -9.80 -11.74 -0.93
CA SER A 125 -10.40 -10.46 -1.30
C SER A 125 -11.32 -10.61 -2.51
N ALA A 126 -12.55 -10.12 -2.39
CA ALA A 126 -13.48 -9.97 -3.51
C ALA A 126 -13.18 -8.70 -4.34
N SER A 127 -12.29 -7.84 -3.85
CA SER A 127 -11.96 -6.56 -4.46
C SER A 127 -11.04 -6.77 -5.67
N ARG A 128 -11.35 -6.10 -6.79
CA ARG A 128 -10.51 -6.12 -8.00
C ARG A 128 -9.67 -4.85 -8.05
N GLY A 129 -8.36 -5.02 -8.11
CA GLY A 129 -7.41 -3.93 -8.16
C GLY A 129 -5.99 -4.42 -8.41
N GLY A 130 -5.09 -3.49 -8.70
CA GLY A 130 -3.67 -3.76 -8.88
C GLY A 130 -2.82 -2.82 -8.04
N VAL A 131 -1.58 -3.26 -7.82
CA VAL A 131 -0.57 -2.52 -7.06
C VAL A 131 0.48 -2.01 -8.02
N ILE A 132 0.69 -0.69 -8.00
CA ILE A 132 1.78 -0.06 -8.72
C ILE A 132 2.94 0.11 -7.74
N THR A 133 3.94 -0.74 -7.93
CA THR A 133 5.13 -0.80 -7.06
C THR A 133 6.06 0.40 -7.26
N GLY A 134 6.90 0.67 -6.25
CA GLY A 134 7.86 1.78 -6.27
C GLY A 134 8.85 1.74 -7.43
N ARG A 135 9.17 0.56 -7.95
CA ARG A 135 10.03 0.44 -9.14
C ARG A 135 9.33 0.97 -10.38
N THR A 136 8.07 0.56 -10.59
CA THR A 136 7.24 1.04 -11.69
C THR A 136 7.01 2.55 -11.60
N LEU A 137 6.90 3.10 -10.39
CA LEU A 137 6.80 4.55 -10.17
C LEU A 137 8.02 5.32 -10.72
N VAL A 138 9.22 4.76 -10.62
CA VAL A 138 10.48 5.42 -11.02
C VAL A 138 10.84 5.13 -12.48
N ASP A 139 10.62 3.90 -12.93
CA ASP A 139 11.07 3.42 -14.25
C ASP A 139 10.16 3.91 -15.39
N LEU A 140 8.90 4.26 -15.11
CA LEU A 140 7.97 4.72 -16.14
C LEU A 140 8.03 6.24 -16.37
N PRO A 141 7.90 6.69 -17.64
CA PRO A 141 7.92 8.10 -17.98
C PRO A 141 6.69 8.81 -17.40
N LEU A 142 6.90 9.53 -16.29
CA LEU A 142 5.87 10.29 -15.61
C LEU A 142 5.96 11.78 -15.91
N ASN A 143 5.05 12.27 -16.73
CA ASN A 143 4.96 13.70 -16.98
C ASN A 143 4.51 14.44 -15.69
N GLY A 144 5.30 15.40 -15.24
CA GLY A 144 5.06 16.11 -13.98
C GLY A 144 5.41 15.33 -12.70
N ARG A 145 6.00 14.12 -12.83
CA ARG A 145 6.33 13.18 -11.72
C ARG A 145 5.16 12.87 -10.79
N ASN A 146 3.99 12.73 -11.38
CA ASN A 146 2.76 12.43 -10.65
C ASN A 146 2.55 10.92 -10.56
N ALA A 147 2.69 10.33 -9.37
CA ALA A 147 2.57 8.88 -9.17
C ALA A 147 1.20 8.34 -9.57
N PHE A 148 0.11 9.05 -9.29
CA PHE A 148 -1.26 8.57 -9.52
C PHE A 148 -1.65 8.56 -11.00
N ALA A 149 -0.85 9.18 -11.88
CA ALA A 149 -1.04 9.04 -13.32
C ALA A 149 -0.89 7.58 -13.79
N LEU A 150 -0.11 6.76 -13.07
CA LEU A 150 0.06 5.34 -13.38
C LEU A 150 -1.17 4.49 -13.03
N ALA A 151 -2.17 5.04 -12.34
CA ALA A 151 -3.46 4.37 -12.18
C ALA A 151 -4.09 4.03 -13.55
N ALA A 152 -3.72 4.74 -14.63
CA ALA A 152 -4.13 4.43 -16.01
C ALA A 152 -3.74 3.03 -16.49
N LEU A 153 -2.74 2.41 -15.85
CA LEU A 153 -2.30 1.05 -16.19
C LEU A 153 -3.28 -0.01 -15.71
N GLU A 154 -4.12 0.33 -14.73
CA GLU A 154 -5.06 -0.61 -14.14
C GLU A 154 -6.35 -0.73 -14.97
N PRO A 155 -6.84 -1.95 -15.24
CA PRO A 155 -8.07 -2.16 -15.99
C PRO A 155 -9.27 -1.44 -15.35
N GLY A 156 -10.04 -0.71 -16.15
CA GLY A 156 -11.24 -0.01 -15.68
C GLY A 156 -10.97 1.39 -15.11
N VAL A 157 -9.72 1.86 -15.12
CA VAL A 157 -9.38 3.26 -14.86
C VAL A 157 -9.42 4.06 -16.16
N ASN A 158 -10.22 5.13 -16.19
CA ASN A 158 -10.32 6.02 -17.34
C ASN A 158 -10.15 7.47 -16.89
N PHE A 159 -9.29 8.23 -17.55
CA PHE A 159 -9.18 9.66 -17.29
C PHE A 159 -10.17 10.41 -18.18
N THR A 160 -11.23 10.93 -17.57
CA THR A 160 -12.23 11.69 -18.32
C THR A 160 -11.73 13.12 -18.52
N ALA A 161 -11.34 13.45 -19.75
CA ALA A 161 -10.80 14.76 -20.12
C ALA A 161 -11.88 15.88 -20.12
N ARG A 162 -12.69 16.00 -19.06
CA ARG A 162 -13.64 17.12 -18.89
C ARG A 162 -12.86 18.41 -18.61
N GLY A 163 -12.34 19.03 -19.67
CA GLY A 163 -11.87 20.41 -19.71
C GLY A 163 -10.44 20.67 -19.22
N THR A 164 -9.60 19.65 -19.04
CA THR A 164 -8.31 19.85 -18.36
C THR A 164 -7.17 18.94 -18.86
N ALA A 165 -7.05 18.77 -20.18
CA ALA A 165 -5.88 18.09 -20.77
C ALA A 165 -4.52 18.71 -20.35
N ASN A 166 -4.52 19.96 -19.84
CA ASN A 166 -3.30 20.67 -19.42
C ASN A 166 -3.00 20.60 -17.90
N THR A 167 -3.81 19.91 -17.07
CA THR A 167 -3.54 19.80 -15.61
C THR A 167 -2.95 18.47 -15.18
N PHE A 168 -2.91 17.45 -16.04
CA PHE A 168 -2.06 16.26 -15.84
C PHE A 168 -0.56 16.61 -15.70
N PHE A 169 -0.21 17.82 -16.13
CA PHE A 169 1.16 18.28 -16.35
C PHE A 169 1.66 19.29 -15.33
N ARG A 170 0.83 19.66 -14.35
CA ARG A 170 1.24 20.55 -13.27
C ARG A 170 1.55 19.71 -12.04
N THR A 171 2.81 19.74 -11.60
CA THR A 171 3.25 19.11 -10.35
C THR A 171 2.44 19.53 -9.12
N THR A 172 1.80 20.70 -9.16
CA THR A 172 0.98 21.27 -8.08
C THR A 172 -0.54 21.20 -8.31
N GLY A 173 -1.01 20.59 -9.40
CA GLY A 173 -2.44 20.56 -9.76
C GLY A 173 -3.04 19.16 -9.70
N ASN A 174 -3.83 18.85 -8.68
CA ASN A 174 -4.43 17.52 -8.51
C ASN A 174 -5.74 17.31 -9.30
N GLY A 175 -6.21 18.35 -10.00
CA GLY A 175 -7.46 18.29 -10.77
C GLY A 175 -7.44 17.28 -11.92
N GLY A 176 -6.27 17.04 -12.53
CA GLY A 176 -6.11 16.02 -13.58
C GLY A 176 -6.31 14.61 -13.05
N ILE A 177 -5.67 14.26 -11.92
CA ILE A 177 -5.86 12.95 -11.28
C ILE A 177 -7.30 12.75 -10.82
N SER A 178 -7.89 13.80 -10.24
CA SER A 178 -9.26 13.75 -9.70
C SER A 178 -10.33 13.57 -10.82
N SER A 179 -9.93 13.65 -12.09
CA SER A 179 -10.78 13.36 -13.25
C SER A 179 -10.86 11.88 -13.62
N ALA A 180 -10.05 11.04 -12.98
CA ALA A 180 -10.10 9.61 -13.16
C ALA A 180 -11.47 9.07 -12.75
N THR A 181 -11.98 8.11 -13.50
CA THR A 181 -13.14 7.30 -13.16
C THR A 181 -12.68 5.86 -13.04
N PHE A 182 -12.99 5.23 -11.91
CA PHE A 182 -12.66 3.84 -11.65
C PHE A 182 -13.92 3.00 -11.78
N GLY A 183 -13.86 1.91 -12.56
CA GLY A 183 -14.97 0.96 -12.69
C GLY A 183 -16.25 1.56 -13.29
N GLY A 184 -16.17 2.71 -13.98
CA GLY A 184 -17.34 3.43 -14.51
C GLY A 184 -17.99 4.41 -13.53
N GLY A 185 -17.36 4.68 -12.38
CA GLY A 185 -17.79 5.71 -11.42
C GLY A 185 -17.87 7.12 -12.02
N ALA A 186 -18.56 8.01 -11.31
CA ALA A 186 -18.72 9.40 -11.72
C ALA A 186 -17.42 10.22 -11.59
N PHE A 187 -17.40 11.40 -12.21
CA PHE A 187 -16.30 12.35 -12.06
C PHE A 187 -16.15 12.76 -10.58
N ARG A 188 -14.91 12.73 -10.05
CA ARG A 188 -14.59 13.04 -8.64
C ARG A 188 -15.36 12.21 -7.60
N SER A 189 -15.67 10.97 -7.95
CA SER A 189 -16.35 10.04 -7.03
C SER A 189 -15.48 8.87 -6.59
N ASN A 190 -14.16 9.02 -6.68
CA ASN A 190 -13.20 8.06 -6.12
C ASN A 190 -12.73 8.56 -4.76
N GLU A 191 -12.41 7.64 -3.85
CA GLU A 191 -11.74 7.98 -2.60
C GLU A 191 -10.24 7.76 -2.77
N SER A 192 -9.45 8.75 -2.36
CA SER A 192 -7.99 8.66 -2.27
C SER A 192 -7.57 8.62 -0.81
N LEU A 193 -6.68 7.71 -0.49
CA LEU A 193 -6.12 7.48 0.83
C LEU A 193 -4.60 7.64 0.77
N LEU A 194 -4.03 8.15 1.86
CA LEU A 194 -2.59 8.19 2.10
C LEU A 194 -2.32 7.44 3.40
N ASP A 195 -1.57 6.34 3.32
CA ASP A 195 -1.36 5.39 4.41
C ASP A 195 -2.70 4.97 5.06
N GLY A 196 -3.73 4.75 4.23
CA GLY A 196 -5.08 4.38 4.67
C GLY A 196 -5.95 5.53 5.19
N VAL A 197 -5.41 6.75 5.32
CA VAL A 197 -6.14 7.93 5.82
C VAL A 197 -6.77 8.72 4.67
N PRO A 198 -8.04 9.19 4.79
CA PRO A 198 -8.70 10.02 3.81
C PRO A 198 -7.87 11.22 3.36
N ASN A 199 -7.65 11.29 2.05
CA ASN A 199 -6.91 12.33 1.36
C ASN A 199 -7.76 12.99 0.24
N THR A 200 -9.06 12.68 0.21
CA THR A 200 -10.04 13.34 -0.66
C THR A 200 -10.69 14.54 0.03
N GLY A 201 -10.63 15.69 -0.63
CA GLY A 201 -11.35 16.90 -0.22
C GLY A 201 -12.86 16.78 -0.35
N THR A 202 -13.57 17.74 0.24
CA THR A 202 -15.05 17.81 0.14
C THR A 202 -15.55 18.06 -1.28
N ASP A 203 -14.69 18.60 -2.15
CA ASP A 203 -14.96 18.81 -3.57
C ASP A 203 -14.61 17.59 -4.45
N GLY A 204 -14.24 16.46 -3.83
CA GLY A 204 -13.85 15.22 -4.49
C GLY A 204 -12.46 15.26 -5.13
N GLN A 205 -11.63 16.27 -4.81
CA GLN A 205 -10.24 16.32 -5.28
C GLN A 205 -9.27 15.63 -4.32
N VAL A 206 -8.27 14.97 -4.90
CA VAL A 206 -7.09 14.51 -4.16
C VAL A 206 -6.36 15.73 -3.59
N GLN A 207 -6.09 15.75 -2.28
CA GLN A 207 -5.44 16.88 -1.60
C GLN A 207 -3.92 16.80 -1.69
N TYR A 208 -3.35 15.61 -1.47
CA TYR A 208 -1.91 15.38 -1.52
C TYR A 208 -1.55 14.24 -2.48
N VAL A 209 -0.49 14.40 -3.25
CA VAL A 209 0.08 13.34 -4.07
C VAL A 209 1.53 13.18 -3.62
N PRO A 210 1.92 12.03 -3.05
CA PRO A 210 3.30 11.81 -2.65
C PRO A 210 4.22 11.89 -3.88
N SER A 211 5.44 12.38 -3.68
CA SER A 211 6.44 12.32 -4.75
C SER A 211 6.77 10.86 -5.06
N VAL A 212 7.14 10.60 -6.32
CA VAL A 212 7.58 9.27 -6.77
C VAL A 212 8.70 8.69 -5.89
N ASP A 213 9.61 9.53 -5.41
CA ASP A 213 10.72 9.09 -4.56
C ASP A 213 10.30 8.82 -3.11
N ALA A 214 9.19 9.41 -2.64
CA ALA A 214 8.66 9.21 -1.29
C ALA A 214 7.60 8.11 -1.21
N ALA A 215 6.84 7.86 -2.30
CA ALA A 215 5.87 6.77 -2.37
C ALA A 215 6.59 5.40 -2.38
N SER A 216 6.12 4.45 -1.57
CA SER A 216 6.56 3.06 -1.66
C SER A 216 5.83 2.35 -2.78
N GLU A 217 4.51 2.46 -2.80
CA GLU A 217 3.59 1.91 -3.79
C GLU A 217 2.22 2.55 -3.65
N PHE A 218 1.33 2.32 -4.61
CA PHE A 218 -0.09 2.60 -4.43
C PHE A 218 -0.94 1.50 -5.03
N LYS A 219 -2.09 1.25 -4.41
CA LYS A 219 -3.09 0.28 -4.85
C LYS A 219 -4.30 1.00 -5.40
N VAL A 220 -4.78 0.56 -6.56
CA VAL A 220 -6.03 1.04 -7.16
C VAL A 220 -7.03 -0.10 -7.16
N GLN A 221 -8.18 0.12 -6.53
CA GLN A 221 -9.28 -0.82 -6.50
C GLN A 221 -10.45 -0.22 -7.25
N THR A 222 -10.82 -0.82 -8.38
CA THR A 222 -11.93 -0.34 -9.23
C THR A 222 -13.28 -0.91 -8.83
N ASN A 223 -13.29 -2.05 -8.13
CA ASN A 223 -14.47 -2.64 -7.52
C ASN A 223 -14.12 -2.99 -6.07
N VAL A 224 -14.58 -2.17 -5.14
CA VAL A 224 -14.27 -2.28 -3.72
C VAL A 224 -15.48 -2.86 -3.01
N PHE A 225 -15.33 -4.06 -2.46
CA PHE A 225 -16.40 -4.77 -1.73
C PHE A 225 -16.26 -4.64 -0.21
N ASP A 226 -15.12 -4.15 0.26
CA ASP A 226 -14.82 -4.05 1.68
C ASP A 226 -15.51 -2.82 2.29
N ALA A 227 -16.23 -3.03 3.41
CA ALA A 227 -16.99 -1.99 4.11
C ALA A 227 -16.11 -0.97 4.87
N GLU A 228 -14.79 -1.18 4.88
CA GLU A 228 -13.82 -0.26 5.49
C GLU A 228 -13.68 1.05 4.70
N TYR A 229 -14.10 1.03 3.44
CA TYR A 229 -14.10 2.21 2.57
C TYR A 229 -15.51 2.79 2.43
N GLY A 230 -15.57 4.11 2.27
CA GLY A 230 -16.81 4.83 1.98
C GLY A 230 -16.49 6.14 1.25
N ARG A 231 -17.52 6.95 0.99
CA ARG A 231 -17.40 8.24 0.29
C ARG A 231 -16.93 8.15 -1.18
N PHE A 232 -17.06 6.97 -1.79
CA PHE A 232 -16.83 6.78 -3.21
C PHE A 232 -18.02 6.08 -3.87
N THR A 233 -18.21 6.31 -5.16
CA THR A 233 -19.10 5.53 -6.04
C THR A 233 -18.34 4.93 -7.22
N GLY A 234 -17.08 5.31 -7.43
CA GLY A 234 -16.16 4.66 -8.37
C GLY A 234 -15.31 3.64 -7.64
N GLY A 235 -14.07 4.00 -7.32
CA GLY A 235 -13.15 3.12 -6.61
C GLY A 235 -12.31 3.83 -5.56
N VAL A 236 -11.35 3.09 -5.02
CA VAL A 236 -10.43 3.57 -3.98
C VAL A 236 -9.01 3.52 -4.51
N LEU A 237 -8.25 4.58 -4.27
CA LEU A 237 -6.81 4.62 -4.46
C LEU A 237 -6.16 4.79 -3.09
N ASN A 238 -5.28 3.88 -2.70
CA ASN A 238 -4.52 4.02 -1.46
C ASN A 238 -3.03 4.04 -1.75
N ALA A 239 -2.37 5.13 -1.39
CA ALA A 239 -0.93 5.27 -1.54
C ALA A 239 -0.24 5.07 -0.21
N ALA A 240 0.85 4.30 -0.19
CA ALA A 240 1.73 4.23 0.97
C ALA A 240 3.03 5.00 0.72
N ILE A 241 3.55 5.61 1.77
CA ILE A 241 4.87 6.23 1.75
C ILE A 241 5.93 5.24 2.23
N LYS A 242 7.17 5.42 1.76
CA LYS A 242 8.31 4.64 2.24
C LYS A 242 8.49 4.83 3.75
N SER A 243 8.58 3.74 4.48
CA SER A 243 8.98 3.71 5.89
C SER A 243 10.52 3.78 6.01
N GLY A 244 11.01 4.17 7.18
CA GLY A 244 12.45 4.15 7.46
C GLY A 244 12.99 2.72 7.56
N THR A 245 14.20 2.49 7.07
CA THR A 245 14.93 1.22 7.23
C THR A 245 16.08 1.36 8.23
N ASN A 246 16.69 0.24 8.62
CA ASN A 246 17.86 0.26 9.50
C ASN A 246 19.16 0.68 8.79
N SER A 247 19.07 1.05 7.51
CA SER A 247 20.19 1.53 6.70
C SER A 247 19.93 2.96 6.24
N PHE A 248 20.98 3.79 6.18
CA PHE A 248 20.85 5.11 5.60
C PHE A 248 20.73 5.01 4.09
N HIS A 249 19.71 5.66 3.54
CA HIS A 249 19.52 5.81 2.10
C HIS A 249 18.83 7.13 1.80
N GLY A 250 18.99 7.62 0.58
CA GLY A 250 18.36 8.85 0.16
C GLY A 250 18.45 9.04 -1.34
N THR A 251 17.68 10.01 -1.82
CA THR A 251 17.67 10.41 -3.23
C THR A 251 17.72 11.92 -3.33
N LEU A 252 18.39 12.42 -4.35
CA LEU A 252 18.33 13.81 -4.77
C LEU A 252 17.94 13.81 -6.24
N PHE A 253 17.05 14.72 -6.61
CA PHE A 253 16.58 14.81 -7.98
C PHE A 253 16.42 16.24 -8.44
N TYR A 254 16.58 16.42 -9.75
CA TYR A 254 16.32 17.65 -10.47
C TYR A 254 15.74 17.30 -11.84
N PHE A 255 14.55 17.81 -12.13
CA PHE A 255 13.84 17.64 -13.39
C PHE A 255 13.45 19.00 -13.93
N THR A 256 13.63 19.23 -15.22
CA THR A 256 13.22 20.45 -15.88
C THR A 256 12.34 20.14 -17.08
N ARG A 257 11.30 20.93 -17.29
CA ARG A 257 10.42 20.84 -18.45
C ARG A 257 10.21 22.23 -19.00
N ASN A 258 10.53 22.41 -20.27
CA ASN A 258 10.42 23.71 -20.94
C ASN A 258 9.72 23.56 -22.29
N SER A 259 8.83 24.51 -22.59
CA SER A 259 8.18 24.62 -23.91
C SER A 259 9.17 24.75 -25.08
N TYR A 260 10.41 25.18 -24.83
CA TYR A 260 11.48 25.25 -25.83
C TYR A 260 11.78 23.90 -26.50
N TRP A 261 11.61 22.78 -25.79
CA TRP A 261 11.84 21.44 -26.33
C TRP A 261 10.56 20.75 -26.82
N ASN A 262 9.40 21.41 -26.77
CA ASN A 262 8.15 20.81 -27.19
C ASN A 262 7.90 20.95 -28.69
N ALA A 263 7.30 19.93 -29.29
CA ALA A 263 6.63 20.08 -30.58
C ALA A 263 5.32 20.87 -30.42
N ARG A 264 4.94 21.61 -31.47
CA ARG A 264 3.64 22.29 -31.55
C ARG A 264 2.55 21.26 -31.84
N ASP A 265 1.45 21.33 -31.10
CA ASP A 265 0.24 20.57 -31.42
C ASP A 265 -0.26 20.96 -32.82
N PRO A 266 -0.59 20.01 -33.72
CA PRO A 266 -1.08 20.29 -35.07
C PRO A 266 -2.28 21.26 -35.14
N PHE A 267 -3.09 21.31 -34.09
CA PHE A 267 -4.28 22.16 -34.01
C PHE A 267 -4.07 23.46 -33.21
N ALA A 268 -2.87 23.67 -32.64
CA ALA A 268 -2.56 24.89 -31.89
C ALA A 268 -1.94 25.97 -32.79
N THR A 269 -2.33 27.22 -32.52
CA THR A 269 -1.79 28.41 -33.21
C THR A 269 -0.33 28.68 -32.86
N SER A 270 0.10 28.34 -31.63
CA SER A 270 1.48 28.49 -31.16
C SER A 270 1.80 27.46 -30.07
N ILE A 271 3.09 27.27 -29.75
CA ILE A 271 3.50 26.43 -28.62
C ILE A 271 3.18 27.22 -27.33
N PRO A 272 2.32 26.70 -26.43
CA PRO A 272 2.08 27.37 -25.16
C PRO A 272 3.37 27.49 -24.35
N GLN A 273 3.71 28.69 -23.91
CA GLN A 273 4.94 28.92 -23.15
C GLN A 273 4.77 28.42 -21.71
N PHE A 274 5.67 27.56 -21.26
CA PHE A 274 5.74 27.11 -19.88
C PHE A 274 7.16 26.64 -19.52
N GLY A 275 7.49 26.72 -18.22
CA GLY A 275 8.76 26.25 -17.67
C GLY A 275 8.56 25.76 -16.24
N TYR A 276 9.01 24.54 -15.96
CA TYR A 276 8.93 23.90 -14.64
C TYR A 276 10.31 23.38 -14.25
N ASN A 277 10.72 23.65 -13.02
CA ASN A 277 11.89 23.05 -12.40
C ASN A 277 11.43 22.36 -11.14
N LEU A 278 11.56 21.04 -11.11
CA LEU A 278 11.16 20.18 -10.01
C LEU A 278 12.42 19.57 -9.40
N PHE A 279 12.76 20.02 -8.21
CA PHE A 279 13.88 19.52 -7.45
C PHE A 279 13.41 19.06 -6.08
N GLY A 280 14.17 18.17 -5.47
CA GLY A 280 13.86 17.65 -4.16
C GLY A 280 14.76 16.49 -3.78
N GLY A 281 14.45 15.91 -2.64
CA GLY A 281 15.16 14.72 -2.17
C GLY A 281 14.39 14.02 -1.07
N SER A 282 14.82 12.80 -0.78
CA SER A 282 14.36 12.01 0.35
C SER A 282 15.55 11.48 1.13
N VAL A 283 15.36 11.31 2.44
CA VAL A 283 16.33 10.65 3.32
C VAL A 283 15.56 9.70 4.23
N GLY A 284 16.06 8.48 4.34
CA GLY A 284 15.57 7.45 5.24
C GLY A 284 16.74 6.82 5.98
N GLY A 285 16.49 6.35 7.19
CA GLY A 285 17.49 5.72 8.02
C GLY A 285 16.95 5.35 9.40
N PRO A 286 17.79 4.71 10.22
CA PRO A 286 17.40 4.25 11.54
C PRO A 286 17.07 5.44 12.45
N VAL A 287 15.96 5.33 13.19
CA VAL A 287 15.62 6.27 14.25
C VAL A 287 16.18 5.72 15.57
N MET A 288 17.14 6.42 16.15
CA MET A 288 17.65 6.11 17.49
C MET A 288 17.03 7.07 18.49
N LEU A 289 16.04 6.59 19.26
CA LEU A 289 15.48 7.33 20.39
C LEU A 289 16.04 6.72 21.68
N PRO A 290 16.94 7.43 22.39
CA PRO A 290 17.55 6.91 23.61
C PRO A 290 16.47 6.43 24.59
N LYS A 291 16.59 5.16 25.03
CA LYS A 291 15.69 4.46 25.97
C LYS A 291 14.29 4.10 25.46
N ILE A 292 13.89 4.48 24.24
CA ILE A 292 12.52 4.26 23.73
C ILE A 292 12.51 3.35 22.50
N TYR A 293 13.44 3.55 21.56
CA TYR A 293 13.46 2.80 20.32
C TYR A 293 14.88 2.69 19.77
N LYS A 294 15.26 1.47 19.42
CA LYS A 294 16.49 1.15 18.70
C LYS A 294 16.06 0.54 17.37
N GLY A 295 16.03 1.38 16.33
CA GLY A 295 16.08 0.90 14.94
C GLY A 295 17.45 0.32 14.64
#